data_AF-W2CHI1-F1
#
_entry.id   AF-W2CHI1-F1
#
_cell.length_a   1.000
_cell.length_b   1.000
_cell.length_c   1.000
_cell.angle_alpha   90.00
_cell.angle_beta   90.00
_cell.angle_gamma   90.00
#
_symmetry.space_group_name_H-M   'P 1'
#
loop_
_entity.id
_entity.type
_entity.pdbx_description
1 polymer ?
#
loop_
_entity_poly.entity_id
_entity_poly.type
_entity_poly.pdbx_seq_one_letter_code
_entity_poly.pdbx_strand_id
1 'polypeptide(L)'
;VRTKVQDTLLYAYIRDFSGQEYQQSKHASTAHRRALAMASSISGFTKDNTVISVIVNTKVFLGLTYMTDQVLAYAYSALSSSSTHFRGIILHETVGHGIGKLADEYSILSSCGSKDYIAEGHKKNWYMNISLTNDPEKVPWAQFLKDKRYVTEDIGIYEGGGGCFKEGVWRSAKGGDDTPIGFNAPSRRAIYDHVMQVTTGRTPTYEEFVQFDLAHRK
;
A
#
# COMPACT_ATOMS: atom_id res chain seq x y z
N VAL A 1 -29.77 4.08 -15.39
CA VAL A 1 -29.44 4.23 -16.83
C VAL A 1 -28.49 5.43 -16.95
N ARG A 2 -27.24 5.22 -17.36
CA ARG A 2 -26.23 6.30 -17.48
C ARG A 2 -26.49 7.13 -18.75
N THR A 3 -26.09 8.40 -18.73
CA THR A 3 -26.30 9.31 -19.87
C THR A 3 -25.12 9.25 -20.85
N LYS A 4 -25.41 9.41 -22.15
CA LYS A 4 -24.41 9.35 -23.25
C LYS A 4 -23.17 10.22 -23.04
N VAL A 5 -23.28 11.34 -22.32
CA VAL A 5 -22.16 12.26 -22.04
C VAL A 5 -21.21 11.70 -20.99
N GLN A 6 -21.74 11.03 -19.96
CA GLN A 6 -20.94 10.38 -18.91
C GLN A 6 -20.18 9.17 -19.44
N ASP A 7 -20.79 8.43 -20.38
CA ASP A 7 -20.11 7.36 -21.09
C ASP A 7 -18.98 7.93 -21.96
N THR A 8 -19.18 9.05 -22.66
CA THR A 8 -18.18 9.64 -23.57
C THR A 8 -16.91 10.15 -22.86
N LEU A 9 -17.03 10.77 -21.68
CA LEU A 9 -15.86 11.27 -20.93
C LEU A 9 -15.07 10.14 -20.27
N LEU A 10 -15.76 9.13 -19.75
CA LEU A 10 -15.13 7.91 -19.26
C LEU A 10 -14.41 7.18 -20.40
N TYR A 11 -15.05 7.04 -21.56
CA TYR A 11 -14.44 6.46 -22.76
C TYR A 11 -13.34 7.33 -23.37
N ALA A 12 -13.23 8.63 -23.13
CA ALA A 12 -12.12 9.46 -23.62
C ALA A 12 -10.87 9.34 -22.73
N TYR A 13 -11.04 9.40 -21.40
CA TYR A 13 -9.97 9.11 -20.44
C TYR A 13 -9.50 7.67 -20.56
N ILE A 14 -10.45 6.73 -20.77
CA ILE A 14 -10.17 5.32 -21.02
C ILE A 14 -9.64 5.11 -22.44
N ARG A 15 -10.09 5.70 -23.54
CA ARG A 15 -9.49 5.47 -24.89
C ARG A 15 -8.02 5.89 -24.99
N ASP A 16 -7.60 6.85 -24.17
CA ASP A 16 -6.18 7.19 -23.98
C ASP A 16 -5.43 6.26 -22.99
N PHE A 17 -6.12 5.25 -22.42
CA PHE A 17 -5.71 4.33 -21.36
C PHE A 17 -6.40 2.92 -21.40
N SER A 18 -6.91 2.44 -22.55
CA SER A 18 -8.22 1.72 -22.54
C SER A 18 -8.27 0.29 -22.05
N GLY A 19 -9.10 0.07 -21.03
CA GLY A 19 -9.70 -1.21 -20.70
C GLY A 19 -11.06 -1.41 -21.37
N GLN A 20 -11.12 -2.38 -22.28
CA GLN A 20 -11.96 -3.56 -22.09
C GLN A 20 -11.10 -4.84 -22.27
N GLU A 21 -9.93 -4.82 -21.64
CA GLU A 21 -9.06 -5.99 -21.43
C GLU A 21 -8.24 -5.81 -20.14
N TYR A 22 -8.74 -5.06 -19.13
CA TYR A 22 -7.94 -4.56 -17.99
C TYR A 22 -7.59 -5.62 -16.92
N GLN A 23 -7.39 -6.86 -17.36
CA GLN A 23 -6.60 -7.90 -16.70
C GLN A 23 -5.34 -8.23 -17.53
N GLN A 24 -5.08 -7.52 -18.63
CA GLN A 24 -3.91 -7.74 -19.48
C GLN A 24 -2.80 -6.74 -19.14
N SER A 25 -1.60 -7.28 -18.89
CA SER A 25 -0.35 -6.58 -18.52
C SER A 25 0.05 -5.39 -19.42
N LYS A 26 -0.53 -5.27 -20.61
CA LYS A 26 -0.18 -4.25 -21.62
C LYS A 26 -0.68 -2.83 -21.30
N HIS A 27 -1.82 -2.65 -20.64
CA HIS A 27 -2.39 -1.30 -20.42
C HIS A 27 -1.80 -0.56 -19.22
N ALA A 28 -1.58 -1.25 -18.09
CA ALA A 28 -0.83 -0.72 -16.95
C ALA A 28 0.57 -0.23 -17.38
N SER A 29 1.23 -0.96 -18.30
CA SER A 29 2.52 -0.55 -18.86
C SER A 29 2.49 0.80 -19.58
N THR A 30 1.36 1.20 -20.17
CA THR A 30 1.24 2.48 -20.88
C THR A 30 1.05 3.64 -19.90
N ALA A 31 0.28 3.40 -18.83
CA ALA A 31 0.11 4.34 -17.72
C ALA A 31 1.43 4.72 -17.06
N HIS A 32 2.20 3.70 -16.67
CA HIS A 32 3.48 3.86 -15.99
C HIS A 32 4.50 4.54 -16.88
N ARG A 33 4.55 4.19 -18.18
CA ARG A 33 5.45 4.86 -19.14
C ARG A 33 5.19 6.37 -19.25
N ARG A 34 3.93 6.80 -19.27
CA ARG A 34 3.58 8.23 -19.30
C ARG A 34 3.91 8.92 -17.99
N ALA A 35 3.53 8.32 -16.86
CA ALA A 35 3.84 8.86 -15.54
C ALA A 35 5.35 9.01 -15.33
N LEU A 36 6.12 8.01 -15.75
CA LEU A 36 7.58 8.04 -15.72
C LEU A 36 8.17 9.08 -16.67
N ALA A 37 7.63 9.24 -17.89
CA ALA A 37 8.10 10.25 -18.83
C ALA A 37 7.89 11.67 -18.28
N MET A 38 6.76 11.93 -17.62
CA MET A 38 6.49 13.19 -16.93
C MET A 38 7.42 13.39 -15.73
N ALA A 39 7.67 12.37 -14.92
CA ALA A 39 8.60 12.48 -13.81
C ALA A 39 10.04 12.72 -14.31
N SER A 40 10.43 12.06 -15.40
CA SER A 40 11.76 12.16 -16.02
C SER A 40 12.02 13.51 -16.70
N SER A 41 10.99 14.33 -16.96
CA SER A 41 11.18 15.68 -17.49
C SER A 41 11.52 16.71 -16.41
N ILE A 42 11.44 16.33 -15.13
CA ILE A 42 11.84 17.17 -14.00
C ILE A 42 13.36 17.12 -13.86
N SER A 43 14.01 18.27 -13.88
CA SER A 43 15.47 18.36 -13.70
C SER A 43 15.89 17.74 -12.36
N GLY A 44 16.87 16.85 -12.38
CA GLY A 44 17.38 16.15 -11.20
C GLY A 44 16.59 14.90 -10.79
N PHE A 45 15.55 14.50 -11.54
CA PHE A 45 14.86 13.24 -11.29
C PHE A 45 15.79 12.04 -11.51
N THR A 46 15.79 11.11 -10.55
CA THR A 46 16.36 9.77 -10.68
C THR A 46 15.26 8.75 -10.40
N LYS A 47 15.32 7.58 -11.05
CA LYS A 47 14.38 6.49 -10.70
C LYS A 47 14.65 5.91 -9.32
N ASP A 48 15.86 6.09 -8.82
CA ASP A 48 16.32 5.47 -7.60
C ASP A 48 15.47 5.91 -6.39
N ASN A 49 14.88 4.93 -5.69
CA ASN A 49 14.07 5.07 -4.48
C ASN A 49 12.96 6.12 -4.60
N THR A 50 12.26 6.12 -5.72
CA THR A 50 11.23 7.11 -6.06
C THR A 50 9.83 6.51 -6.09
N VAL A 51 8.85 7.29 -5.63
CA VAL A 51 7.42 7.01 -5.80
C VAL A 51 6.81 8.08 -6.69
N ILE A 52 6.14 7.65 -7.76
CA ILE A 52 5.37 8.54 -8.63
C ILE A 52 3.91 8.45 -8.20
N SER A 53 3.42 9.50 -7.55
CA SER A 53 2.02 9.65 -7.15
C SER A 53 1.25 10.44 -8.20
N VAL A 54 0.15 9.87 -8.71
CA VAL A 54 -0.67 10.44 -9.76
C VAL A 54 -2.08 10.68 -9.22
N ILE A 55 -2.49 11.95 -9.19
CA ILE A 55 -3.87 12.31 -8.90
C ILE A 55 -4.69 12.16 -10.17
N VAL A 56 -5.67 11.27 -10.13
CA VAL A 56 -6.57 11.03 -11.24
C VAL A 56 -7.82 11.89 -11.08
N ASN A 57 -8.06 12.78 -12.03
CA ASN A 57 -9.24 13.65 -12.06
C ASN A 57 -10.52 12.88 -12.46
N THR A 58 -10.93 11.95 -11.62
CA THR A 58 -12.16 11.15 -11.76
C THR A 58 -12.75 10.87 -10.38
N LYS A 59 -14.05 10.63 -10.31
CA LYS A 59 -14.77 10.22 -9.09
C LYS A 59 -15.19 8.74 -9.11
N VAL A 60 -14.87 8.00 -10.17
CA VAL A 60 -15.40 6.64 -10.44
C VAL A 60 -14.40 5.54 -10.01
N PHE A 61 -13.18 5.94 -9.72
CA PHE A 61 -12.07 5.08 -9.29
C PHE A 61 -11.75 5.41 -7.83
N LEU A 62 -11.16 4.48 -7.07
CA LEU A 62 -10.71 4.76 -5.69
C LEU A 62 -9.19 4.96 -5.69
N GLY A 63 -8.42 3.88 -5.78
CA GLY A 63 -6.96 3.93 -5.80
C GLY A 63 -6.36 2.64 -6.37
N LEU A 64 -5.07 2.69 -6.73
CA LEU A 64 -4.27 1.52 -7.07
C LEU A 64 -2.78 1.84 -7.01
N THR A 65 -1.97 0.89 -6.54
CA THR A 65 -0.51 1.02 -6.54
C THR A 65 0.17 -0.18 -7.17
N TYR A 66 1.17 0.12 -8.01
CA TYR A 66 2.08 -0.87 -8.58
C TYR A 66 3.45 -0.73 -7.96
N MET A 67 3.86 -1.77 -7.22
CA MET A 67 5.19 -1.91 -6.62
C MET A 67 6.06 -2.72 -7.58
N THR A 68 6.62 -2.08 -8.60
CA THR A 68 7.34 -2.77 -9.69
C THR A 68 8.67 -3.35 -9.23
N ASP A 69 9.40 -2.66 -8.35
CA ASP A 69 10.63 -3.13 -7.70
C ASP A 69 10.88 -2.36 -6.39
N GLN A 70 12.04 -2.57 -5.74
CA GLN A 70 12.44 -1.89 -4.50
C GLN A 70 12.56 -0.38 -4.65
N VAL A 71 12.72 0.09 -5.88
CA VAL A 71 13.29 1.37 -6.21
C VAL A 71 12.20 2.29 -6.81
N LEU A 72 11.18 1.73 -7.45
CA LEU A 72 10.11 2.47 -8.10
C LEU A 72 8.72 1.93 -7.74
N ALA A 73 7.80 2.85 -7.42
CA ALA A 73 6.37 2.55 -7.33
C ALA A 73 5.53 3.62 -8.02
N TYR A 74 4.37 3.20 -8.53
CA TYR A 74 3.36 4.08 -9.13
C TYR A 74 2.07 3.99 -8.34
N ALA A 75 1.69 5.08 -7.68
CA ALA A 75 0.46 5.17 -6.91
C ALA A 75 -0.54 6.07 -7.64
N TYR A 76 -1.76 5.60 -7.82
CA TYR A 76 -2.84 6.33 -8.48
C TYR A 76 -3.95 6.57 -7.47
N SER A 77 -4.34 7.82 -7.28
CA SER A 77 -5.38 8.20 -6.32
C SER A 77 -6.44 9.04 -7.02
N ALA A 78 -7.70 8.60 -7.01
CA ALA A 78 -8.79 9.37 -7.58
C ALA A 78 -9.15 10.58 -6.70
N LEU A 79 -9.59 11.66 -7.33
CA LEU A 79 -10.22 12.76 -6.61
C LEU A 79 -11.50 12.31 -5.92
N SER A 80 -11.68 12.75 -4.67
CA SER A 80 -12.91 12.57 -3.91
C SER A 80 -13.49 13.92 -3.51
N SER A 81 -14.82 14.02 -3.43
CA SER A 81 -15.50 15.20 -2.87
C SER A 81 -15.37 15.30 -1.34
N SER A 82 -14.94 14.23 -0.68
CA SER A 82 -14.59 14.23 0.74
C SER A 82 -13.08 14.35 0.88
N SER A 83 -12.60 15.42 1.52
CA SER A 83 -11.16 15.64 1.78
C SER A 83 -10.56 14.52 2.63
N THR A 84 -11.32 14.05 3.62
CA THR A 84 -10.99 12.93 4.50
C THR A 84 -10.80 11.64 3.70
N HIS A 85 -11.74 11.32 2.81
CA HIS A 85 -11.64 10.14 1.95
C HIS A 85 -10.47 10.28 0.95
N PHE A 86 -10.32 11.44 0.31
CA PHE A 86 -9.21 11.69 -0.61
C PHE A 86 -7.85 11.50 0.06
N ARG A 87 -7.69 12.06 1.27
CA ARG A 87 -6.51 11.87 2.10
C ARG A 87 -6.28 10.38 2.42
N GLY A 88 -7.34 9.65 2.78
CA GLY A 88 -7.28 8.20 3.03
C GLY A 88 -6.73 7.42 1.84
N ILE A 89 -7.22 7.71 0.62
CA ILE A 89 -6.73 7.08 -0.61
C ILE A 89 -5.25 7.38 -0.84
N ILE A 90 -4.82 8.65 -0.72
CA ILE A 90 -3.40 8.99 -0.91
C ILE A 90 -2.52 8.27 0.11
N LEU A 91 -2.93 8.26 1.38
CA LEU A 91 -2.18 7.56 2.43
C LEU A 91 -2.09 6.07 2.13
N HIS A 92 -3.19 5.44 1.78
CA HIS A 92 -3.24 4.02 1.45
C HIS A 92 -2.32 3.68 0.26
N GLU A 93 -2.50 4.37 -0.85
CA GLU A 93 -1.81 4.06 -2.11
C GLU A 93 -0.36 4.55 -2.11
N THR A 94 -0.16 5.85 -1.90
CA THR A 94 1.16 6.46 -2.04
C THR A 94 2.03 6.12 -0.84
N VAL A 95 1.51 6.23 0.37
CA VAL A 95 2.32 6.03 1.59
C VAL A 95 2.37 4.56 1.97
N GLY A 96 1.24 3.86 2.01
CA GLY A 96 1.18 2.46 2.42
C GLY A 96 1.87 1.54 1.42
N HIS A 97 1.32 1.43 0.20
CA HIS A 97 1.90 0.57 -0.82
C HIS A 97 3.16 1.19 -1.45
N GLY A 98 3.09 2.44 -1.91
CA GLY A 98 4.15 3.05 -2.72
C GLY A 98 5.47 3.17 -1.97
N ILE A 99 5.42 3.84 -0.81
CA ILE A 99 6.56 4.05 0.09
C ILE A 99 6.74 2.84 1.00
N GLY A 100 5.74 2.45 1.79
CA GLY A 100 5.88 1.44 2.84
C GLY A 100 5.97 -0.01 2.37
N LYS A 101 5.68 -0.27 1.09
CA LYS A 101 5.57 -1.64 0.53
C LYS A 101 4.64 -2.54 1.35
N LEU A 102 3.60 -1.95 1.93
CA LEU A 102 2.60 -2.64 2.72
C LEU A 102 1.69 -3.48 1.82
N ALA A 103 1.08 -4.52 2.37
CA ALA A 103 -0.03 -5.21 1.74
C ALA A 103 -1.36 -4.64 2.24
N ASP A 104 -2.43 -4.91 1.51
CA ASP A 104 -3.78 -4.67 1.98
C ASP A 104 -4.09 -5.56 3.19
N GLU A 105 -4.54 -4.97 4.30
CA GLU A 105 -4.97 -5.74 5.47
C GLU A 105 -6.44 -6.17 5.37
N TYR A 106 -7.25 -5.55 4.50
CA TYR A 106 -8.63 -6.01 4.28
C TYR A 106 -8.68 -7.33 3.51
N SER A 107 -9.85 -7.95 3.50
CA SER A 107 -10.13 -9.15 2.71
C SER A 107 -11.54 -9.10 2.13
N ILE A 108 -11.65 -8.91 0.81
CA ILE A 108 -12.93 -8.77 0.11
C ILE A 108 -13.36 -10.06 -0.61
N LEU A 109 -12.44 -11.00 -0.84
CA LEU A 109 -12.67 -12.27 -1.55
C LEU A 109 -12.31 -13.45 -0.66
N SER A 110 -12.78 -14.66 -1.01
CA SER A 110 -12.37 -15.89 -0.31
C SER A 110 -10.90 -16.21 -0.57
N SER A 111 -10.46 -16.12 -1.83
CA SER A 111 -9.08 -16.33 -2.26
C SER A 111 -8.83 -15.66 -3.61
N CYS A 112 -7.58 -15.23 -3.84
CA CYS A 112 -7.06 -14.80 -5.14
C CYS A 112 -6.01 -15.75 -5.71
N GLY A 113 -5.96 -17.00 -5.23
CA GLY A 113 -5.08 -18.05 -5.75
C GLY A 113 -3.83 -18.24 -4.88
N SER A 114 -2.66 -18.28 -5.51
CA SER A 114 -1.41 -18.53 -4.79
C SER A 114 -1.04 -17.37 -3.85
N LYS A 115 -0.46 -17.72 -2.71
CA LYS A 115 0.09 -16.79 -1.71
C LYS A 115 1.60 -16.57 -1.87
N ASP A 116 2.24 -17.17 -2.87
CA ASP A 116 3.69 -17.15 -3.05
C ASP A 116 4.25 -15.72 -3.12
N TYR A 117 3.49 -14.78 -3.70
CA TYR A 117 3.91 -13.38 -3.77
C TYR A 117 4.12 -12.75 -2.38
N ILE A 118 3.37 -13.19 -1.35
CA ILE A 118 3.53 -12.73 0.02
C ILE A 118 4.86 -13.23 0.57
N ALA A 119 5.18 -14.51 0.37
CA ALA A 119 6.45 -15.10 0.79
C ALA A 119 7.65 -14.45 0.06
N GLU A 120 7.53 -14.20 -1.24
CA GLU A 120 8.55 -13.48 -2.01
C GLU A 120 8.69 -12.02 -1.58
N GLY A 121 7.59 -11.37 -1.18
CA GLY A 121 7.61 -10.03 -0.61
C GLY A 121 8.32 -9.99 0.75
N HIS A 122 8.06 -10.96 1.64
CA HIS A 122 8.74 -11.05 2.94
C HIS A 122 10.25 -11.17 2.79
N LYS A 123 10.76 -11.89 1.78
CA LYS A 123 12.21 -11.94 1.48
C LYS A 123 12.82 -10.56 1.15
N LYS A 124 12.00 -9.60 0.73
CA LYS A 124 12.38 -8.21 0.43
C LYS A 124 12.03 -7.22 1.55
N ASN A 125 11.58 -7.72 2.71
CA ASN A 125 11.03 -6.92 3.81
C ASN A 125 9.78 -6.11 3.41
N TRP A 126 8.99 -6.63 2.48
CA TRP A 126 7.69 -6.07 2.09
C TRP A 126 6.56 -6.83 2.76
N TYR A 127 5.36 -6.25 2.78
CA TYR A 127 4.15 -6.89 3.32
C TYR A 127 4.29 -7.29 4.79
N MET A 128 5.12 -6.57 5.55
CA MET A 128 5.42 -6.86 6.95
C MET A 128 4.27 -6.55 7.91
N ASN A 129 3.12 -6.11 7.38
CA ASN A 129 1.86 -5.93 8.08
C ASN A 129 0.88 -7.13 7.91
N ILE A 130 1.26 -8.13 7.11
CA ILE A 130 0.54 -9.40 6.97
C ILE A 130 1.49 -10.61 7.10
N SER A 131 0.94 -11.80 7.35
CA SER A 131 1.69 -13.01 7.62
C SER A 131 1.07 -14.25 6.97
N LEU A 132 1.90 -15.23 6.62
CA LEU A 132 1.48 -16.58 6.20
C LEU A 132 1.47 -17.59 7.37
N THR A 133 1.69 -17.11 8.59
CA THR A 133 1.61 -17.89 9.83
C THR A 133 0.85 -17.11 10.89
N ASN A 134 0.20 -17.82 11.81
CA ASN A 134 -0.42 -17.27 13.01
C ASN A 134 0.40 -17.48 14.29
N ASP A 135 1.64 -17.97 14.17
CA ASP A 135 2.52 -18.18 15.32
C ASP A 135 2.97 -16.82 15.88
N PRO A 136 2.63 -16.49 17.16
CA PRO A 136 2.94 -15.18 17.75
C PRO A 136 4.43 -14.89 17.88
N GLU A 137 5.29 -15.89 17.76
CA GLU A 137 6.74 -15.73 17.77
C GLU A 137 7.34 -15.53 16.38
N LYS A 138 6.57 -15.82 15.31
CA LYS A 138 7.08 -15.83 13.93
C LYS A 138 6.40 -14.83 12.99
N VAL A 139 5.27 -14.24 13.38
CA VAL A 139 4.71 -13.13 12.59
C VAL A 139 5.70 -11.98 12.50
N PRO A 140 5.74 -11.22 11.38
CA PRO A 140 6.66 -10.09 11.22
C PRO A 140 6.62 -9.05 12.34
N TRP A 141 5.49 -8.93 13.04
CA TRP A 141 5.26 -7.98 14.14
C TRP A 141 5.32 -8.61 15.53
N ALA A 142 5.96 -9.77 15.70
CA ALA A 142 6.00 -10.52 16.96
C ALA A 142 6.44 -9.68 18.17
N GLN A 143 7.37 -8.74 17.98
CA GLN A 143 7.85 -7.86 19.06
C GLN A 143 6.74 -6.95 19.60
N PHE A 144 5.83 -6.48 18.75
CA PHE A 144 4.71 -5.63 19.16
C PHE A 144 3.70 -6.36 20.05
N LEU A 145 3.50 -7.66 19.83
CA LEU A 145 2.58 -8.46 20.63
C LEU A 145 2.99 -8.55 22.11
N LYS A 146 4.28 -8.29 22.41
CA LYS A 146 4.85 -8.35 23.77
C LYS A 146 5.14 -6.97 24.35
N ASP A 147 5.11 -5.93 23.53
CA ASP A 147 5.50 -4.59 23.95
C ASP A 147 4.32 -3.83 24.55
N LYS A 148 4.36 -3.65 25.87
CA LYS A 148 3.32 -2.94 26.63
C LYS A 148 3.12 -1.50 26.17
N ARG A 149 4.10 -0.89 25.49
CA ARG A 149 3.99 0.48 24.93
C ARG A 149 2.95 0.59 23.81
N TYR A 150 2.54 -0.55 23.26
CA TYR A 150 1.60 -0.67 22.14
C TYR A 150 0.27 -1.36 22.50
N VAL A 151 0.03 -1.65 23.78
CA VAL A 151 -1.18 -2.38 24.24
C VAL A 151 -2.49 -1.69 23.84
N THR A 152 -2.48 -0.36 23.71
CA THR A 152 -3.65 0.44 23.35
C THR A 152 -3.99 0.43 21.87
N GLU A 153 -3.13 -0.16 21.01
CA GLU A 153 -3.31 -0.18 19.56
C GLU A 153 -3.99 -1.47 19.04
N ASP A 154 -4.43 -2.37 19.94
CA ASP A 154 -5.11 -3.63 19.61
C ASP A 154 -4.39 -4.44 18.50
N ILE A 155 -3.06 -4.53 18.63
CA ILE A 155 -2.22 -5.29 17.71
C ILE A 155 -2.38 -6.77 18.01
N GLY A 156 -2.70 -7.56 17.00
CA GLY A 156 -3.01 -8.97 17.14
C GLY A 156 -2.67 -9.78 15.91
N ILE A 157 -3.26 -10.97 15.81
CA ILE A 157 -3.10 -11.89 14.70
C ILE A 157 -4.51 -12.24 14.22
N TYR A 158 -5.04 -11.43 13.30
CA TYR A 158 -6.40 -11.57 12.83
C TYR A 158 -6.41 -12.27 11.47
N GLU A 159 -7.16 -13.35 11.33
CA GLU A 159 -7.24 -14.05 10.05
C GLU A 159 -8.00 -13.23 9.00
N GLY A 160 -7.47 -13.26 7.78
CA GLY A 160 -7.88 -12.46 6.64
C GLY A 160 -6.90 -11.32 6.36
N GLY A 161 -6.52 -11.15 5.08
CA GLY A 161 -5.64 -10.09 4.62
C GLY A 161 -5.20 -10.27 3.16
N GLY A 162 -4.21 -9.49 2.73
CA GLY A 162 -3.70 -9.49 1.36
C GLY A 162 -4.73 -9.02 0.33
N GLY A 163 -5.73 -8.24 0.76
CA GLY A 163 -6.83 -7.74 -0.07
C GLY A 163 -7.89 -8.79 -0.42
N CYS A 164 -7.52 -10.06 -0.53
CA CYS A 164 -8.37 -11.08 -1.16
C CYS A 164 -8.32 -12.48 -0.54
N PHE A 165 -7.68 -12.67 0.62
CA PHE A 165 -7.67 -13.96 1.31
C PHE A 165 -8.45 -13.88 2.61
N LYS A 166 -9.53 -14.66 2.75
CA LYS A 166 -10.24 -14.77 4.04
C LYS A 166 -9.53 -15.68 5.02
N GLU A 167 -8.72 -16.62 4.52
CA GLU A 167 -8.07 -17.67 5.30
C GLU A 167 -6.60 -17.86 4.89
N GLY A 168 -5.78 -18.26 5.85
CA GLY A 168 -4.36 -18.56 5.63
C GLY A 168 -3.48 -17.34 5.34
N VAL A 169 -3.99 -16.14 5.59
CA VAL A 169 -3.22 -14.89 5.70
C VAL A 169 -3.71 -14.19 6.96
N TRP A 170 -2.80 -13.68 7.77
CA TRP A 170 -3.15 -12.93 8.99
C TRP A 170 -2.67 -11.49 8.86
N ARG A 171 -3.45 -10.56 9.40
CA ARG A 171 -3.14 -9.12 9.47
C ARG A 171 -2.86 -8.70 10.91
N SER A 172 -2.16 -7.58 11.03
CA SER A 172 -1.67 -7.09 12.31
C SER A 172 -2.71 -6.30 13.14
N ALA A 173 -3.76 -5.77 12.49
CA ALA A 173 -4.81 -5.01 13.16
C ALA A 173 -6.23 -5.49 12.79
N LYS A 174 -7.17 -5.28 13.70
CA LYS A 174 -8.59 -5.62 13.52
C LYS A 174 -9.26 -4.64 12.54
N GLY A 175 -8.97 -4.77 11.25
CA GLY A 175 -9.60 -3.94 10.20
C GLY A 175 -11.13 -3.87 10.33
N GLY A 176 -11.69 -2.66 10.18
CA GLY A 176 -13.13 -2.35 10.26
C GLY A 176 -13.44 -0.87 9.95
N ASP A 177 -14.72 -0.50 9.93
CA ASP A 177 -15.18 0.85 9.52
C ASP A 177 -14.71 1.99 10.46
N ASP A 178 -14.38 1.65 11.71
CA ASP A 178 -13.87 2.59 12.73
C ASP A 178 -12.33 2.69 12.74
N THR A 179 -11.63 2.09 11.77
CA THR A 179 -10.16 2.20 11.74
C THR A 179 -9.79 3.66 11.45
N PRO A 180 -9.07 4.35 12.37
CA PRO A 180 -8.66 5.73 12.13
C PRO A 180 -7.87 5.84 10.83
N ILE A 181 -7.96 6.99 10.17
CA ILE A 181 -7.09 7.29 9.02
C ILE A 181 -5.66 7.31 9.51
N GLY A 182 -4.92 6.23 9.24
CA GLY A 182 -3.58 6.06 9.75
C GLY A 182 -3.07 4.63 9.56
N PHE A 183 -1.92 4.37 10.16
CA PHE A 183 -1.23 3.10 10.10
C PHE A 183 -1.10 2.53 11.51
N ASN A 184 -1.41 1.25 11.69
CA ASN A 184 -1.10 0.52 12.92
C ASN A 184 0.43 0.46 13.14
N ALA A 185 0.88 0.20 14.37
CA ALA A 185 2.32 0.22 14.67
C ALA A 185 3.19 -0.69 13.77
N PRO A 186 2.76 -1.92 13.43
CA PRO A 186 3.48 -2.76 12.47
C PRO A 186 3.65 -2.12 11.09
N SER A 187 2.60 -1.46 10.59
CA SER A 187 2.63 -0.72 9.33
C SER A 187 3.55 0.52 9.42
N ARG A 188 3.50 1.27 10.53
CA ARG A 188 4.41 2.42 10.76
C ARG A 188 5.88 1.96 10.80
N ARG A 189 6.15 0.82 11.42
CA ARG A 189 7.48 0.19 11.46
C ARG A 189 7.97 -0.20 10.08
N ALA A 190 7.14 -0.87 9.28
CA ALA A 190 7.51 -1.26 7.93
C ALA A 190 7.80 -0.04 7.04
N ILE A 191 7.02 1.04 7.16
CA ILE A 191 7.29 2.31 6.47
C ILE A 191 8.64 2.90 6.94
N TYR A 192 8.87 2.98 8.25
CA TYR A 192 10.11 3.51 8.82
C TYR A 192 11.33 2.70 8.34
N ASP A 193 11.26 1.37 8.41
CA ASP A 193 12.34 0.48 8.00
C ASP A 193 12.65 0.61 6.51
N HIS A 194 11.62 0.69 5.66
CA HIS A 194 11.82 0.88 4.24
C HIS A 194 12.51 2.23 3.96
N VAL A 195 12.03 3.32 4.57
CA VAL A 195 12.62 4.66 4.40
C VAL A 195 14.08 4.68 4.89
N MET A 196 14.37 4.10 6.06
CA MET A 196 15.73 4.02 6.60
C MET A 196 16.64 3.20 5.68
N GLN A 197 16.15 2.07 5.17
CA GLN A 197 16.91 1.21 4.27
C GLN A 197 17.26 1.93 2.96
N VAL A 198 16.31 2.64 2.33
CA VAL A 198 16.53 3.29 1.03
C VAL A 198 17.33 4.59 1.14
N THR A 199 17.27 5.28 2.27
CA THR A 199 17.98 6.57 2.47
C THR A 199 19.35 6.42 3.12
N THR A 200 19.57 5.36 3.91
CA THR A 200 20.81 5.18 4.68
C THR A 200 21.51 3.84 4.44
N GLY A 201 20.86 2.89 3.74
CA GLY A 201 21.39 1.54 3.54
C GLY A 201 21.33 0.64 4.78
N ARG A 202 20.78 1.13 5.90
CA ARG A 202 20.80 0.46 7.20
C ARG A 202 19.44 -0.13 7.56
N THR A 203 19.46 -1.33 8.16
CA THR A 203 18.31 -1.88 8.89
C THR A 203 18.30 -1.30 10.31
N PRO A 204 17.30 -0.49 10.69
CA PRO A 204 17.21 0.04 12.05
C PRO A 204 16.78 -1.05 13.05
N THR A 205 17.21 -0.90 14.30
CA THR A 205 16.80 -1.80 15.39
C THR A 205 15.35 -1.56 15.80
N TYR A 206 14.72 -2.54 16.47
CA TYR A 206 13.36 -2.39 17.03
C TYR A 206 13.24 -1.13 17.90
N GLU A 207 14.18 -0.95 18.82
CA GLU A 207 14.11 0.15 19.79
C GLU A 207 14.31 1.52 19.15
N GLU A 208 15.15 1.66 18.11
CA GLU A 208 15.25 2.91 17.35
C GLU A 208 13.91 3.35 16.75
N PHE A 209 13.16 2.41 16.19
CA PHE A 209 11.80 2.70 15.75
C PHE A 209 10.90 3.05 16.92
N VAL A 210 10.93 2.32 18.04
CA VAL A 210 10.02 2.63 19.14
C VAL A 210 10.28 4.03 19.69
N GLN A 211 11.55 4.44 19.84
CA GLN A 211 11.87 5.81 20.24
C GLN A 211 11.35 6.84 19.22
N PHE A 212 11.53 6.58 17.93
CA PHE A 212 10.98 7.43 16.88
C PHE A 212 9.45 7.49 16.93
N ASP A 213 8.78 6.34 17.00
CA ASP A 213 7.34 6.23 16.93
C ASP A 213 6.66 6.86 18.16
N LEU A 214 7.18 6.64 19.36
CA LEU A 214 6.65 7.27 20.57
C LEU A 214 6.77 8.79 20.56
N ALA A 215 7.82 9.33 19.96
CA ALA A 215 8.02 10.77 19.85
C ALA A 215 7.10 11.45 18.83
N HIS A 216 6.56 10.69 17.86
CA HIS A 216 5.82 11.26 16.72
C HIS A 216 4.39 10.72 16.57
N ARG A 217 3.99 9.65 17.27
CA ARG A 217 2.61 9.16 17.28
C ARG A 217 1.72 10.19 17.98
N LYS A 218 0.74 10.71 17.24
CA LYS A 218 -0.26 11.66 17.74
C LYS A 218 -1.62 10.97 17.84
#